data_AF-A0A7X6SNY7-F1
#
_entry.id   AF-A0A7X6SNY7-F1
#
_cell.length_a   1.000
_cell.length_b   1.000
_cell.length_c   1.000
_cell.angle_alpha   90.00
_cell.angle_beta   90.00
_cell.angle_gamma   90.00
#
_symmetry.space_group_name_H-M   'P 1'
#
loop_
_entity.id
_entity.type
_entity.pdbx_description
1 polymer ?
#
loop_
_entity_poly.entity_id
_entity_poly.type
_entity_poly.pdbx_seq_one_letter_code
_entity_poly.pdbx_strand_id
1 'polypeptide(L)'
;MKKICLVSGLLIISALMALYAVDIAVNQTITQNFNTIGTSAFATLPTDWKADRPTNFRTVGTYSTAGTKTEQIAGNKMPTNATYGIYNFGAGAAGSATDRAVGGLSSSNVNGKGVNIYVKLTNNGSSDISSFTISYNVEKYRNGSNPAGFSIQMYYSNNGTNWTSAGDNFKTSFTA
;
A
#
# COMPACT_ATOMS: atom_id res chain seq x y z
N MET A 1 10.48 -62.65 17.55
CA MET A 1 10.43 -61.33 18.22
C MET A 1 11.08 -60.29 17.31
N LYS A 2 10.38 -59.18 17.08
CA LYS A 2 10.76 -58.06 16.18
C LYS A 2 11.90 -57.22 16.76
N LYS A 3 12.79 -56.70 15.91
CA LYS A 3 13.43 -55.39 16.10
C LYS A 3 13.61 -54.69 14.75
N ILE A 4 12.79 -53.66 14.54
CA ILE A 4 12.91 -52.65 13.49
C ILE A 4 13.85 -51.58 14.02
N CYS A 5 14.94 -51.30 13.31
CA CYS A 5 15.74 -50.09 13.52
C CYS A 5 15.26 -49.05 12.49
N LEU A 6 14.45 -48.09 12.93
CA LEU A 6 14.18 -46.88 12.15
C LEU A 6 15.38 -45.95 12.33
N VAL A 7 16.17 -45.79 11.27
CA VAL A 7 17.13 -44.69 11.16
C VAL A 7 16.31 -43.42 11.09
N SER A 8 16.39 -42.61 12.15
CA SER A 8 15.83 -41.27 12.22
C SER A 8 16.57 -40.36 11.23
N GLY A 9 16.07 -40.31 10.00
CA GLY A 9 16.42 -39.28 9.03
C GLY A 9 15.78 -37.97 9.45
N LEU A 10 16.58 -37.03 9.92
CA LEU A 10 16.17 -35.64 10.12
C LEU A 10 15.92 -35.04 8.73
N LEU A 11 14.66 -35.02 8.30
CA LEU A 11 14.23 -34.24 7.14
C LEU A 11 14.30 -32.76 7.55
N ILE A 12 15.44 -32.12 7.29
CA ILE A 12 15.52 -30.66 7.31
C ILE A 12 14.70 -30.20 6.09
N ILE A 13 13.40 -30.03 6.29
CA ILE A 13 12.59 -29.17 5.43
C ILE A 13 13.26 -27.82 5.58
N SER A 14 14.10 -27.43 4.61
CA SER A 14 14.46 -26.04 4.46
C SER A 14 13.13 -25.32 4.35
N ALA A 15 12.78 -24.56 5.38
CA ALA A 15 11.78 -23.54 5.22
C ALA A 15 12.37 -22.62 4.14
N LEU A 16 11.97 -22.83 2.89
CA LEU A 16 11.85 -21.74 1.96
C LEU A 16 10.88 -20.78 2.67
N MET A 17 11.43 -19.91 3.50
CA MET A 17 10.81 -18.62 3.72
C MET A 17 10.90 -17.96 2.35
N ALA A 18 9.95 -18.28 1.48
CA ALA A 18 9.64 -17.43 0.36
C ALA A 18 9.38 -16.07 1.01
N LEU A 19 10.33 -15.15 0.87
CA LEU A 19 10.03 -13.75 1.10
C LEU A 19 8.84 -13.47 0.19
N TYR A 20 7.68 -13.19 0.76
CA TYR A 20 6.45 -12.90 0.04
C TYR A 20 6.55 -11.53 -0.64
N ALA A 21 7.63 -11.27 -1.37
CA ALA A 21 7.77 -10.03 -2.11
C ALA A 21 6.64 -9.91 -3.13
N VAL A 22 6.31 -8.69 -3.54
CA VAL A 22 5.48 -8.53 -4.74
C VAL A 22 6.38 -8.83 -5.94
N ASP A 23 6.47 -10.12 -6.22
CA ASP A 23 7.27 -10.67 -7.29
C ASP A 23 6.60 -10.44 -8.64
N ILE A 24 7.42 -10.01 -9.60
CA ILE A 24 7.03 -9.75 -10.98
C ILE A 24 7.99 -10.45 -11.94
N ALA A 25 7.45 -10.81 -13.10
CA ALA A 25 8.22 -11.30 -14.24
C ALA A 25 7.66 -10.72 -15.56
N VAL A 26 8.42 -10.87 -16.64
CA VAL A 26 7.99 -10.44 -17.99
C VAL A 26 6.65 -11.09 -18.33
N ASN A 27 5.71 -10.29 -18.88
CA ASN A 27 4.35 -10.69 -19.26
C ASN A 27 3.44 -11.15 -18.10
N GLN A 28 3.82 -10.89 -16.84
CA GLN A 28 2.95 -11.15 -15.70
C GLN A 28 2.07 -9.93 -15.38
N THR A 29 0.82 -10.19 -15.00
CA THR A 29 -0.06 -9.18 -14.40
C THR A 29 -0.23 -9.46 -12.92
N ILE A 30 -0.01 -8.44 -12.09
CA ILE A 30 -0.26 -8.45 -10.65
C ILE A 30 -1.41 -7.50 -10.34
N THR A 31 -2.32 -7.92 -9.47
CA THR A 31 -3.45 -7.11 -9.01
C THR A 31 -3.47 -7.06 -7.49
N GLN A 32 -3.76 -5.88 -6.95
CA GLN A 32 -4.00 -5.70 -5.53
C GLN A 32 -5.25 -4.86 -5.30
N ASN A 33 -6.22 -5.42 -4.58
CA ASN A 33 -7.50 -4.80 -4.26
C ASN A 33 -7.68 -4.56 -2.75
N PHE A 34 -6.69 -4.89 -1.91
CA PHE A 34 -6.71 -4.72 -0.45
C PHE A 34 -7.86 -5.38 0.33
N ASN A 35 -8.79 -6.10 -0.31
CA ASN A 35 -9.97 -6.66 0.35
C ASN A 35 -9.62 -7.61 1.51
N THR A 36 -8.44 -8.22 1.47
CA THR A 36 -7.94 -9.15 2.49
C THR A 36 -7.45 -8.46 3.77
N ILE A 37 -7.28 -7.13 3.81
CA ILE A 37 -6.81 -6.43 5.01
C ILE A 37 -7.91 -6.29 6.09
N GLY A 38 -9.17 -6.57 5.72
CA GLY A 38 -10.33 -6.55 6.62
C GLY A 38 -10.72 -5.15 7.09
N THR A 39 -11.39 -5.06 8.24
CA THR A 39 -12.00 -3.83 8.78
C THR A 39 -11.27 -3.31 10.02
N SER A 40 -10.02 -3.68 10.24
CA SER A 40 -9.25 -3.13 11.38
C SER A 40 -8.75 -1.71 11.06
N ALA A 41 -8.78 -0.83 12.06
CA ALA A 41 -8.09 0.46 11.98
C ALA A 41 -6.56 0.28 11.91
N PHE A 42 -6.03 -0.78 12.52
CA PHE A 42 -4.61 -1.15 12.49
C PHE A 42 -4.37 -2.37 11.59
N ALA A 43 -5.00 -2.38 10.41
CA ALA A 43 -4.88 -3.46 9.45
C ALA A 43 -3.44 -3.54 8.92
N THR A 44 -2.90 -4.76 8.88
CA THR A 44 -1.60 -5.02 8.27
C THR A 44 -1.75 -4.92 6.75
N LEU A 45 -0.89 -4.11 6.13
CA LEU A 45 -0.81 -3.99 4.69
C LEU A 45 -0.25 -5.29 4.10
N PRO A 46 -0.62 -5.63 2.85
CA PRO A 46 -0.03 -6.78 2.16
C PRO A 46 1.50 -6.65 2.11
N THR A 47 2.19 -7.78 1.96
CA THR A 47 3.66 -7.77 1.92
C THR A 47 4.18 -6.83 0.83
N ASP A 48 5.29 -6.18 1.12
CA ASP A 48 5.92 -5.12 0.31
C ASP A 48 5.08 -3.85 0.06
N TRP A 49 3.84 -3.80 0.55
CA TRP A 49 3.07 -2.58 0.64
C TRP A 49 3.36 -1.85 1.94
N LYS A 50 3.53 -0.54 1.82
CA LYS A 50 3.78 0.35 2.95
C LYS A 50 3.04 1.65 2.79
N ALA A 51 2.89 2.39 3.88
CA ALA A 51 2.37 3.74 3.84
C ALA A 51 3.09 4.63 4.86
N ASP A 52 3.18 5.92 4.54
CA ASP A 52 3.64 6.92 5.48
C ASP A 52 2.81 8.21 5.36
N ARG A 53 3.08 9.13 6.28
CA ARG A 53 2.48 10.46 6.31
C ARG A 53 3.54 11.52 6.63
N PRO A 54 4.16 12.12 5.62
CA PRO A 54 5.22 13.09 5.84
C PRO A 54 4.73 14.34 6.55
N THR A 55 5.67 15.02 7.21
CA THR A 55 5.45 16.31 7.88
C THR A 55 5.56 17.52 6.93
N ASN A 56 6.01 17.28 5.70
CA ASN A 56 6.14 18.28 4.64
C ASN A 56 5.06 18.07 3.56
N PHE A 57 4.64 19.16 2.92
CA PHE A 57 3.71 19.08 1.80
C PHE A 57 4.40 18.55 0.55
N ARG A 58 3.69 17.74 -0.23
CA ARG A 58 4.11 17.29 -1.58
C ARG A 58 5.47 16.57 -1.61
N THR A 59 5.81 15.86 -0.54
CA THR A 59 7.02 15.05 -0.46
C THR A 59 6.68 13.57 -0.44
N VAL A 60 7.43 12.77 -1.20
CA VAL A 60 7.45 11.32 -1.04
C VAL A 60 8.53 10.97 -0.02
N GLY A 61 8.20 10.13 0.97
CA GLY A 61 9.13 9.70 2.01
C GLY A 61 10.03 8.54 1.58
N THR A 62 10.60 7.84 2.56
CA THR A 62 11.51 6.71 2.34
C THR A 62 10.79 5.39 2.58
N TYR A 63 10.85 4.48 1.60
CA TYR A 63 10.19 3.18 1.66
C TYR A 63 10.62 2.33 2.87
N SER A 64 11.91 2.29 3.17
CA SER A 64 12.43 1.44 4.25
C SER A 64 11.88 1.83 5.63
N THR A 65 11.63 3.11 5.85
CA THR A 65 11.08 3.66 7.11
C THR A 65 9.56 3.73 7.14
N ALA A 66 8.89 3.57 5.99
CA ALA A 66 7.42 3.59 5.93
C ALA A 66 6.80 2.41 6.71
N GLY A 67 5.61 2.63 7.24
CA GLY A 67 4.89 1.69 8.10
C GLY A 67 4.18 0.60 7.30
N THR A 68 3.89 -0.52 7.97
CA THR A 68 3.23 -1.70 7.38
C THR A 68 1.78 -1.84 7.83
N LYS A 69 1.22 -0.82 8.48
CA LYS A 69 -0.15 -0.84 9.00
C LYS A 69 -0.87 0.46 8.69
N THR A 70 -2.18 0.37 8.57
CA THR A 70 -3.05 1.55 8.66
C THR A 70 -3.11 2.04 10.11
N GLU A 71 -3.59 3.26 10.31
CA GLU A 71 -3.75 3.89 11.63
C GLU A 71 -5.23 4.09 12.00
N GLN A 72 -6.09 4.16 10.98
CA GLN A 72 -7.50 4.51 11.11
C GLN A 72 -8.36 3.66 10.17
N ILE A 73 -9.66 3.67 10.43
CA ILE A 73 -10.68 3.10 9.56
C ILE A 73 -11.71 4.17 9.19
N ALA A 74 -12.17 4.16 7.95
CA ALA A 74 -13.30 4.96 7.52
C ALA A 74 -14.04 4.28 6.37
N GLY A 75 -15.09 4.94 5.89
CA GLY A 75 -15.86 4.50 4.74
C GLY A 75 -16.83 5.61 4.33
N ASN A 76 -18.01 5.23 3.85
CA ASN A 76 -19.07 6.17 3.55
C ASN A 76 -19.40 7.04 4.78
N LYS A 77 -19.82 8.28 4.52
CA LYS A 77 -20.16 9.27 5.57
C LYS A 77 -19.02 9.54 6.57
N MET A 78 -17.76 9.51 6.11
CA MET A 78 -16.60 9.90 6.93
C MET A 78 -16.84 11.28 7.55
N PRO A 79 -16.71 11.43 8.88
CA PRO A 79 -17.12 12.66 9.55
C PRO A 79 -16.13 13.81 9.29
N THR A 80 -16.62 15.05 9.42
CA THR A 80 -15.82 16.27 9.16
C THR A 80 -14.73 16.49 10.21
N ASN A 81 -14.90 15.94 11.41
CA ASN A 81 -13.92 15.95 12.50
C ASN A 81 -12.98 14.72 12.50
N ALA A 82 -13.00 13.89 11.46
CA ALA A 82 -12.04 12.78 11.35
C ALA A 82 -10.59 13.28 11.42
N THR A 83 -9.75 12.52 12.11
CA THR A 83 -8.34 12.89 12.33
C THR A 83 -7.48 12.53 11.12
N TYR A 84 -6.37 13.22 10.90
CA TYR A 84 -5.44 12.85 9.83
C TYR A 84 -4.85 11.46 10.07
N GLY A 85 -4.34 10.81 9.01
CA GLY A 85 -3.67 9.52 9.16
C GLY A 85 -3.73 8.67 7.91
N ILE A 86 -3.19 7.45 8.05
CA ILE A 86 -3.29 6.38 7.05
C ILE A 86 -4.56 5.58 7.32
N TYR A 87 -5.45 5.50 6.34
CA TYR A 87 -6.79 4.93 6.50
C TYR A 87 -6.93 3.63 5.72
N ASN A 88 -7.57 2.66 6.38
CA ASN A 88 -8.26 1.55 5.76
C ASN A 88 -9.69 2.02 5.43
N PHE A 89 -9.93 2.42 4.19
CA PHE A 89 -11.25 2.82 3.71
C PHE A 89 -12.05 1.60 3.26
N GLY A 90 -13.37 1.64 3.48
CA GLY A 90 -14.30 0.67 2.92
C GLY A 90 -15.31 1.36 2.01
N ALA A 91 -15.59 0.78 0.84
CA ALA A 91 -16.61 1.27 -0.10
C ALA A 91 -18.03 0.99 0.44
N GLY A 92 -18.41 1.68 1.51
CA GLY A 92 -19.59 1.39 2.32
C GLY A 92 -19.34 1.71 3.78
N ALA A 93 -20.11 1.12 4.69
CA ALA A 93 -19.92 1.34 6.12
C ALA A 93 -18.56 0.80 6.58
N ALA A 94 -17.77 1.63 7.28
CA ALA A 94 -16.38 1.36 7.63
C ALA A 94 -16.16 -0.05 8.22
N GLY A 95 -17.00 -0.47 9.17
CA GLY A 95 -16.87 -1.73 9.91
C GLY A 95 -17.41 -2.98 9.22
N SER A 96 -17.96 -2.89 8.01
CA SER A 96 -18.58 -4.05 7.33
C SER A 96 -18.32 -4.14 5.82
N ALA A 97 -17.91 -3.05 5.17
CA ALA A 97 -17.57 -3.08 3.75
C ALA A 97 -16.38 -4.01 3.51
N THR A 98 -16.55 -4.97 2.59
CA THR A 98 -15.53 -5.94 2.17
C THR A 98 -14.62 -5.41 1.07
N ASP A 99 -15.10 -4.44 0.31
CA ASP A 99 -14.29 -3.72 -0.68
C ASP A 99 -13.48 -2.64 0.04
N ARG A 100 -12.14 -2.77 -0.01
CA ARG A 100 -11.21 -2.00 0.80
C ARG A 100 -10.24 -1.21 -0.07
N ALA A 101 -9.92 0.01 0.38
CA ALA A 101 -8.88 0.82 -0.20
C ALA A 101 -7.95 1.36 0.88
N VAL A 102 -6.66 1.48 0.56
CA VAL A 102 -5.69 2.16 1.43
C VAL A 102 -5.54 3.59 0.93
N GLY A 103 -5.51 4.53 1.86
CA GLY A 103 -5.37 5.96 1.55
C GLY A 103 -5.06 6.75 2.80
N GLY A 104 -5.43 8.03 2.80
CA GLY A 104 -5.45 8.75 4.05
C GLY A 104 -6.05 10.13 3.98
N LEU A 105 -6.09 10.76 5.15
CA LEU A 105 -6.54 12.13 5.32
C LEU A 105 -5.32 12.97 5.72
N SER A 106 -4.97 13.95 4.90
CA SER A 106 -3.94 14.92 5.25
C SER A 106 -4.51 16.06 6.10
N SER A 107 -3.62 16.79 6.77
CA SER A 107 -3.94 17.96 7.59
C SER A 107 -2.90 19.06 7.38
N SER A 108 -3.27 20.29 7.73
CA SER A 108 -2.33 21.41 7.85
C SER A 108 -1.46 21.33 9.12
N ASN A 109 -1.76 20.39 10.03
CA ASN A 109 -0.94 20.09 11.21
C ASN A 109 0.48 19.65 10.80
N VAL A 110 1.46 19.82 11.68
CA VAL A 110 2.86 19.42 11.44
C VAL A 110 3.01 17.94 11.13
N ASN A 111 2.11 17.09 11.63
CA ASN A 111 2.13 15.65 11.40
C ASN A 111 1.01 15.25 10.42
N GLY A 112 1.37 14.83 9.19
CA GLY A 112 0.40 14.33 8.21
C GLY A 112 0.00 15.33 7.13
N LYS A 113 0.97 16.05 6.56
CA LYS A 113 0.74 17.01 5.46
C LYS A 113 0.59 16.35 4.08
N GLY A 114 0.89 15.07 4.01
CA GLY A 114 0.65 14.20 2.88
C GLY A 114 0.42 12.77 3.35
N VAL A 115 0.06 11.90 2.41
CA VAL A 115 -0.04 10.46 2.62
C VAL A 115 0.57 9.80 1.39
N ASN A 116 1.52 8.89 1.60
CA ASN A 116 2.11 8.11 0.53
C ASN A 116 1.76 6.64 0.73
N ILE A 117 1.52 5.94 -0.36
CA ILE A 117 1.36 4.49 -0.42
C ILE A 117 2.46 3.97 -1.34
N TYR A 118 3.13 2.93 -0.90
CA TYR A 118 4.25 2.33 -1.60
C TYR A 118 3.97 0.88 -1.88
N VAL A 119 4.53 0.39 -2.99
CA VAL A 119 4.72 -1.02 -3.26
C VAL A 119 6.15 -1.21 -3.76
N LYS A 120 6.86 -2.19 -3.22
CA LYS A 120 8.13 -2.65 -3.78
C LYS A 120 7.85 -3.81 -4.71
N LEU A 121 8.29 -3.71 -5.95
CA LEU A 121 8.22 -4.79 -6.92
C LEU A 121 9.60 -5.43 -7.05
N THR A 122 9.66 -6.76 -7.03
CA THR A 122 10.90 -7.52 -7.17
C THR A 122 10.85 -8.33 -8.46
N ASN A 123 11.75 -8.05 -9.41
CA ASN A 123 11.88 -8.91 -10.58
C ASN A 123 12.53 -10.24 -10.17
N ASN A 124 11.74 -11.30 -10.12
CA ASN A 124 12.21 -12.64 -9.80
C ASN A 124 12.32 -13.54 -11.06
N GLY A 125 12.01 -12.98 -12.23
CA GLY A 125 12.15 -13.64 -13.51
C GLY A 125 13.60 -13.74 -13.98
N SER A 126 13.81 -14.50 -15.05
CA SER A 126 15.13 -14.66 -15.69
C SER A 126 15.48 -13.56 -16.69
N SER A 127 14.65 -12.52 -16.82
CA SER A 127 14.79 -11.49 -17.85
C SER A 127 14.45 -10.12 -17.30
N ASP A 128 15.10 -9.09 -17.85
CA ASP A 128 14.85 -7.71 -17.48
C ASP A 128 13.47 -7.24 -17.96
N ILE A 129 12.79 -6.48 -17.10
CA ILE A 129 11.50 -5.85 -17.40
C ILE A 129 11.79 -4.44 -17.91
N SER A 130 11.58 -4.23 -19.21
CA SER A 130 11.88 -2.95 -19.87
C SER A 130 10.79 -1.89 -19.72
N SER A 131 9.55 -2.30 -19.42
CA SER A 131 8.42 -1.40 -19.25
C SER A 131 7.30 -2.02 -18.41
N PHE A 132 6.44 -1.16 -17.87
CA PHE A 132 5.23 -1.55 -17.15
C PHE A 132 4.00 -0.93 -17.83
N THR A 133 2.91 -1.69 -17.83
CA THR A 133 1.56 -1.11 -17.97
C THR A 133 0.95 -1.02 -16.58
N ILE A 134 0.58 0.18 -16.15
CA ILE A 134 0.08 0.44 -14.80
C ILE A 134 -1.27 1.11 -14.88
N SER A 135 -2.21 0.63 -14.08
CA SER A 135 -3.54 1.21 -13.89
C SER A 135 -3.91 1.20 -12.41
N TYR A 136 -4.62 2.21 -11.96
CA TYR A 136 -5.15 2.28 -10.60
C TYR A 136 -6.50 3.01 -10.60
N ASN A 137 -7.31 2.71 -9.58
CA ASN A 137 -8.53 3.46 -9.28
C ASN A 137 -8.29 4.36 -8.07
N VAL A 138 -8.86 5.56 -8.08
CA VAL A 138 -8.81 6.48 -6.94
C VAL A 138 -10.22 6.78 -6.48
N GLU A 139 -10.43 6.67 -5.18
CA GLU A 139 -11.70 6.94 -4.53
C GLU A 139 -11.59 8.17 -3.63
N LYS A 140 -12.65 8.99 -3.62
CA LYS A 140 -12.75 10.17 -2.77
C LYS A 140 -13.84 9.95 -1.73
N TYR A 141 -13.44 9.78 -0.48
CA TYR A 141 -14.34 9.55 0.66
C TYR A 141 -14.82 10.84 1.33
N ARG A 142 -14.18 11.97 1.03
CA ARG A 142 -14.52 13.29 1.58
C ARG A 142 -13.94 14.42 0.70
N ASN A 143 -14.62 15.57 0.68
CA ASN A 143 -14.17 16.78 -0.03
C ASN A 143 -12.99 17.51 0.64
N GLY A 144 -12.82 17.37 1.95
CA GLY A 144 -11.82 18.12 2.69
C GLY A 144 -12.19 19.61 2.78
N SER A 145 -11.22 20.45 3.14
CA SER A 145 -11.39 21.91 3.26
C SER A 145 -10.38 22.69 2.42
N ASN A 146 -9.58 22.03 1.59
CA ASN A 146 -8.62 22.69 0.72
C ASN A 146 -9.32 23.17 -0.56
N PRO A 147 -9.49 24.48 -0.79
CA PRO A 147 -10.16 24.98 -1.99
C PRO A 147 -9.41 24.65 -3.28
N ALA A 148 -8.09 24.42 -3.22
CA ALA A 148 -7.29 23.99 -4.36
C ALA A 148 -7.50 22.50 -4.73
N GLY A 149 -8.31 21.76 -3.96
CA GLY A 149 -8.56 20.35 -4.18
C GLY A 149 -7.46 19.41 -3.69
N PHE A 150 -7.51 18.17 -4.15
CA PHE A 150 -6.59 17.10 -3.76
C PHE A 150 -6.15 16.32 -5.00
N SER A 151 -4.94 15.79 -4.97
CA SER A 151 -4.42 14.99 -6.08
C SER A 151 -3.64 13.78 -5.59
N ILE A 152 -3.78 12.67 -6.32
CA ILE A 152 -2.89 11.52 -6.25
C ILE A 152 -1.95 11.62 -7.46
N GLN A 153 -0.64 11.54 -7.21
CA GLN A 153 0.39 11.54 -8.24
C GLN A 153 1.24 10.29 -8.05
N MET A 154 1.44 9.53 -9.12
CA MET A 154 2.36 8.40 -9.10
C MET A 154 3.81 8.86 -9.24
N TYR A 155 4.68 8.24 -8.45
CA TYR A 155 6.13 8.33 -8.55
C TYR A 155 6.73 6.91 -8.62
N TYR A 156 7.93 6.78 -9.15
CA TYR A 156 8.70 5.54 -9.14
C TYR A 156 10.12 5.77 -8.64
N SER A 157 10.77 4.71 -8.18
CA SER A 157 12.14 4.73 -7.65
C SER A 157 12.80 3.37 -7.80
N ASN A 158 14.11 3.38 -8.03
CA ASN A 158 14.94 2.18 -8.05
C ASN A 158 15.65 1.91 -6.71
N ASN A 159 15.55 2.85 -5.75
CA ASN A 159 16.26 2.76 -4.46
C ASN A 159 15.34 3.00 -3.24
N GLY A 160 14.07 3.37 -3.45
CA GLY A 160 13.09 3.61 -2.40
C GLY A 160 13.31 4.89 -1.59
N THR A 161 14.17 5.80 -2.05
CA THR A 161 14.47 7.09 -1.41
C THR A 161 14.36 8.27 -2.38
N ASN A 162 14.88 8.12 -3.60
CA ASN A 162 14.82 9.13 -4.64
C ASN A 162 13.70 8.78 -5.62
N TRP A 163 12.75 9.70 -5.77
CA TRP A 163 11.51 9.46 -6.50
C TRP A 163 11.43 10.35 -7.74
N THR A 164 11.04 9.75 -8.86
CA THR A 164 10.77 10.44 -10.12
C THR A 164 9.28 10.41 -10.41
N SER A 165 8.72 11.56 -10.79
CA SER A 165 7.30 11.62 -11.20
C SER A 165 7.07 10.78 -12.44
N ALA A 166 5.99 10.01 -12.47
CA ALA A 166 5.56 9.29 -13.67
C ALA A 166 4.86 10.20 -14.70
N GLY A 167 4.73 11.50 -14.42
CA GLY A 167 4.11 12.48 -15.29
C GLY A 167 2.60 12.64 -15.08
N ASP A 168 2.00 13.58 -15.82
CA ASP A 168 0.59 13.98 -15.64
C ASP A 168 -0.41 12.90 -16.05
N ASN A 169 -0.02 11.94 -16.89
CA ASN A 169 -0.84 10.77 -17.23
C ASN A 169 -1.14 9.90 -16.00
N PHE A 170 -0.31 9.99 -14.95
CA PHE A 170 -0.50 9.31 -13.68
C PHE A 170 -0.80 10.29 -12.54
N LYS A 171 -1.57 11.34 -12.87
CA LYS A 171 -2.09 12.33 -11.93
C LYS A 171 -3.60 12.33 -11.94
N THR A 172 -4.21 12.01 -10.81
CA THR A 172 -5.65 12.10 -10.61
C THR A 172 -5.95 13.25 -9.66
N SER A 173 -6.76 14.22 -10.09
CA SER A 173 -7.08 15.40 -9.30
C SER A 173 -8.58 15.51 -9.06
N PHE A 174 -8.93 15.96 -7.86
CA PHE A 174 -10.30 16.25 -7.45
C PHE A 174 -10.38 17.70 -7.02
N THR A 175 -11.34 18.44 -7.58
CA THR A 175 -11.71 19.75 -7.06
C THR A 175 -12.29 19.61 -5.65
N ALA A 176 -12.28 20.72 -4.89
CA ALA A 176 -12.90 20.79 -3.57
C ALA A 176 -14.37 20.37 -3.63
#